data_AF-B0DZ33-F1
#
_entry.id   AF-B0DZ33-F1
#
_cell.length_a   1.000
_cell.length_b   1.000
_cell.length_c   1.000
_cell.angle_alpha   90.00
_cell.angle_beta   90.00
_cell.angle_gamma   90.00
#
_symmetry.space_group_name_H-M   'P 1'
#
loop_
_entity.id
_entity.type
_entity.pdbx_description
1 polymer ?
#
loop_
_entity_poly.entity_id
_entity_poly.type
_entity_poly.pdbx_seq_one_letter_code
_entity_poly.pdbx_strand_id
1 'polypeptide(L)'
;MKSSIYLAGALSALTGLQSTVASPVIFQTDGTFKLTVFSDLHFGENPEGVCGPEQAKNSTMLMKTVFPCEKSDYVHVLLSVR
;
A
#
# COMPACT_ATOMS: atom_id res chain seq x y z
N MET A 1 28.52 46.26 -19.86
CA MET A 1 29.14 45.21 -20.70
C MET A 1 29.92 44.27 -19.79
N LYS A 2 29.66 42.95 -19.90
CA LYS A 2 30.49 41.78 -19.48
C LYS A 2 30.69 41.61 -17.95
N SER A 3 29.83 40.83 -17.29
CA SER A 3 29.92 39.38 -17.05
C SER A 3 31.01 38.98 -16.05
N SER A 4 30.62 38.50 -14.86
CA SER A 4 31.44 37.56 -14.10
C SER A 4 30.56 36.42 -13.61
N ILE A 5 30.98 35.23 -14.02
CA ILE A 5 30.33 33.93 -13.89
C ILE A 5 30.58 33.45 -12.45
N TYR A 6 29.53 33.11 -11.71
CA TYR A 6 29.69 32.32 -10.48
C TYR A 6 29.83 30.85 -10.87
N LEU A 7 31.00 30.30 -10.59
CA LEU A 7 31.34 28.89 -10.78
C LEU A 7 30.49 28.05 -9.82
N ALA A 8 29.73 27.12 -10.38
CA ALA A 8 28.98 26.11 -9.64
C ALA A 8 29.95 25.22 -8.84
N GLY A 9 29.97 25.39 -7.53
CA GLY A 9 30.60 24.47 -6.57
C GLY A 9 29.50 23.74 -5.82
N ALA A 10 29.39 22.43 -6.07
CA ALA A 10 28.33 21.56 -5.56
C ALA A 10 28.17 21.63 -4.03
N LEU A 11 26.97 21.99 -3.57
CA LEU A 11 26.49 21.65 -2.24
C LEU A 11 25.01 21.25 -2.30
N SER A 12 24.72 20.22 -3.09
CA SER A 12 23.45 19.49 -3.04
C SER A 12 23.61 18.30 -2.09
N ALA A 13 23.65 18.57 -0.80
CA ALA A 13 23.46 17.57 0.25
C ALA A 13 22.67 18.19 1.42
N LEU A 14 21.57 18.86 1.10
CA LEU A 14 20.50 19.11 2.05
C LEU A 14 19.22 18.50 1.49
N THR A 15 18.36 18.04 2.41
CA THR A 15 17.00 17.52 2.23
C THR A 15 16.89 16.09 1.67
N GLY A 16 16.90 15.10 2.55
CA GLY A 16 16.59 13.71 2.14
C GLY A 16 16.24 12.73 3.26
N LEU A 17 16.38 13.09 4.54
CA LEU A 17 15.89 12.27 5.65
C LEU A 17 14.75 13.01 6.36
N GLN A 18 13.63 13.16 5.65
CA GLN A 18 12.36 13.35 6.35
C GLN A 18 12.10 12.00 7.03
N SER A 19 12.40 11.90 8.33
CA SER A 19 11.86 10.81 9.13
C SER A 19 10.35 10.91 8.96
N THR A 20 9.76 10.00 8.19
CA THR A 20 8.32 9.94 8.03
C THR A 20 7.79 9.55 9.40
N VAL A 21 7.45 10.56 10.22
CA VAL A 21 6.60 10.34 11.37
C VAL A 21 5.37 9.67 10.80
N ALA A 22 5.23 8.37 11.05
CA ALA A 22 4.12 7.59 10.53
C ALA A 22 2.84 8.34 10.90
N SER A 23 1.97 8.58 9.91
CA SER A 23 0.71 9.24 10.18
C SER A 23 0.00 8.48 11.31
N PRO A 24 -0.43 9.17 12.38
CA PRO A 24 -1.04 8.51 13.51
C PRO A 24 -2.34 7.82 13.09
N VAL A 25 -2.63 6.68 13.74
CA VAL A 25 -3.94 6.02 13.61
C VAL A 25 -5.00 6.95 14.21
N ILE A 26 -6.01 7.27 13.41
CA ILE A 26 -7.14 8.11 13.84
C ILE A 26 -8.34 7.21 14.09
N PHE A 27 -8.92 7.33 15.29
CA PHE A 27 -10.14 6.63 15.65
C PHE A 27 -11.37 7.38 15.15
N GLN A 28 -12.45 6.65 14.88
CA GLN A 28 -13.75 7.22 14.59
C GLN A 28 -14.29 7.99 15.82
N THR A 29 -15.36 8.77 15.60
CA THR A 29 -15.98 9.57 16.67
C THR A 29 -16.54 8.74 17.82
N ASP A 30 -16.82 7.47 17.59
CA ASP A 30 -17.27 6.51 18.61
C ASP A 30 -16.11 5.83 19.36
N GLY A 31 -14.86 6.20 19.05
CA GLY A 31 -13.66 5.65 19.67
C GLY A 31 -13.21 4.31 19.09
N THR A 32 -13.76 3.86 17.96
CA THR A 32 -13.36 2.61 17.31
C THR A 32 -12.38 2.83 16.15
N PHE A 33 -11.63 1.78 15.82
CA PHE A 33 -10.81 1.69 14.61
C PHE A 33 -10.93 0.27 14.06
N LYS A 34 -11.33 0.14 12.80
CA LYS A 34 -11.60 -1.15 12.16
C LYS A 34 -10.52 -1.46 11.13
N LEU A 35 -9.75 -2.50 11.42
CA LEU A 35 -8.76 -3.08 10.51
C LEU A 35 -9.31 -4.37 9.89
N THR A 36 -9.34 -4.43 8.56
CA THR A 36 -9.62 -5.68 7.84
C THR A 36 -8.33 -6.22 7.23
N VAL A 37 -8.05 -7.49 7.52
CA VAL A 37 -6.85 -8.19 7.01
C VAL A 37 -7.31 -9.32 6.09
N PHE A 38 -6.87 -9.26 4.84
CA PHE A 38 -6.98 -10.39 3.91
C PHE A 38 -5.62 -11.09 3.85
N SER A 39 -5.55 -12.34 4.29
CA SER A 39 -4.33 -13.14 4.29
C SER A 39 -4.34 -14.19 3.18
N ASP A 40 -3.14 -14.54 2.71
CA ASP A 40 -2.89 -15.67 1.82
C ASP A 40 -3.77 -15.69 0.55
N LEU A 41 -3.91 -14.52 -0.09
CA LEU A 41 -4.73 -14.42 -1.31
C LEU A 41 -4.10 -15.09 -2.55
N HIS A 42 -2.82 -15.50 -2.46
CA HIS A 42 -2.06 -16.26 -3.47
C HIS A 42 -2.25 -15.78 -4.92
N PHE A 43 -2.39 -14.46 -5.10
CA PHE A 43 -2.57 -13.89 -6.41
C PHE A 43 -1.33 -14.12 -7.28
N GLY A 44 -1.54 -14.71 -8.46
CA GLY A 44 -0.48 -14.98 -9.42
C GLY A 44 0.18 -16.35 -9.29
N GLU A 45 -0.23 -17.19 -8.35
CA GLU A 45 0.24 -18.58 -8.29
C GLU A 45 -0.39 -19.45 -9.39
N ASN A 46 0.40 -20.36 -9.98
CA ASN A 46 -0.02 -21.30 -11.03
C ASN A 46 -0.82 -20.64 -12.18
N PRO A 47 -0.30 -19.57 -12.82
CA PRO A 47 -1.04 -18.80 -13.81
C PRO A 47 -1.32 -19.57 -15.11
N GLU A 48 -0.47 -20.55 -15.43
CA GLU A 48 -0.64 -21.46 -16.57
C GLU A 48 -1.70 -22.55 -16.34
N GLY A 49 -2.02 -22.85 -15.09
CA GLY A 49 -3.04 -23.83 -14.71
C GLY A 49 -4.44 -23.22 -14.58
N VAL A 50 -5.48 -24.06 -14.56
CA VAL A 50 -6.87 -23.58 -14.38
C VAL A 50 -7.15 -23.17 -12.92
N CYS A 51 -6.44 -23.78 -11.96
CA CYS A 51 -6.68 -23.56 -10.53
C CYS A 51 -6.30 -22.13 -10.08
N GLY A 52 -5.13 -21.63 -10.48
CA GLY A 52 -4.63 -20.31 -10.07
C GLY A 52 -5.56 -19.15 -10.42
N PRO A 53 -5.95 -18.98 -11.70
CA PRO A 53 -6.91 -17.95 -12.13
C PRO A 53 -8.28 -18.07 -11.45
N GLU A 54 -8.80 -19.28 -11.24
CA GLU A 54 -10.09 -19.46 -10.56
C GLU A 54 -10.00 -19.12 -9.07
N GLN A 55 -8.89 -19.45 -8.40
CA GLN A 55 -8.64 -19.04 -7.01
C GLN A 55 -8.53 -17.52 -6.88
N ALA A 56 -7.79 -16.86 -7.78
CA ALA A 56 -7.72 -15.40 -7.82
C ALA A 56 -9.10 -14.76 -8.01
N LYS A 57 -9.94 -15.33 -8.88
CA LYS A 57 -11.33 -14.88 -9.07
C LYS A 57 -12.17 -15.07 -7.81
N ASN A 58 -12.08 -16.21 -7.13
CA ASN A 58 -12.79 -16.48 -5.89
C ASN A 58 -12.38 -15.51 -4.77
N SER A 59 -11.09 -15.27 -4.58
CA SER A 59 -10.57 -14.25 -3.65
C SER A 59 -11.11 -12.86 -3.98
N THR A 60 -11.14 -12.49 -5.27
CA THR A 60 -11.69 -11.21 -5.72
C THR A 60 -13.19 -11.10 -5.42
N MET A 61 -13.96 -12.17 -5.63
CA MET A 61 -15.41 -12.19 -5.32
C MET A 61 -15.65 -12.06 -3.82
N LEU A 62 -14.88 -12.76 -2.99
CA LEU A 62 -14.96 -12.67 -1.53
C LEU A 62 -14.70 -11.22 -1.08
N MET A 63 -13.59 -10.62 -1.53
CA MET A 63 -13.25 -9.24 -1.18
C MET A 63 -14.36 -8.26 -1.58
N LYS A 64 -14.89 -8.37 -2.80
CA LYS A 64 -16.00 -7.52 -3.26
C LYS A 64 -17.28 -7.68 -2.44
N THR A 65 -17.51 -8.87 -1.88
CA THR A 65 -18.70 -9.16 -1.08
C THR A 65 -18.57 -8.65 0.35
N VAL A 66 -17.41 -8.86 0.96
CA VAL A 66 -17.18 -8.55 2.39
C VAL A 66 -16.79 -7.09 2.59
N PHE A 67 -15.98 -6.52 1.70
CA PHE A 67 -15.41 -5.18 1.90
C PHE A 67 -16.46 -4.07 2.11
N PRO A 68 -17.58 -4.01 1.36
CA PRO A 68 -18.63 -3.02 1.62
C PRO A 68 -19.31 -3.16 2.98
N CYS A 69 -19.35 -4.38 3.54
CA CYS A 69 -20.00 -4.68 4.81
C CYS A 69 -19.13 -4.32 6.02
N GLU A 70 -17.80 -4.46 5.90
CA GLU A 70 -16.89 -4.27 7.02
C GLU A 70 -16.72 -2.81 7.46
N LYS A 71 -16.91 -1.85 6.53
CA LYS A 71 -16.69 -0.40 6.80
C LYS A 71 -15.34 -0.13 7.46
N SER A 72 -14.27 -0.72 6.91
CA SER A 72 -12.92 -0.66 7.47
C SER A 72 -12.30 0.73 7.34
N ASP A 73 -11.59 1.18 8.38
CA ASP A 73 -10.77 2.40 8.33
C ASP A 73 -9.44 2.15 7.62
N TYR A 74 -8.97 0.90 7.66
CA TYR A 74 -7.75 0.47 7.00
C TYR A 74 -7.88 -0.97 6.52
N VAL A 75 -7.27 -1.26 5.37
CA VAL A 75 -7.21 -2.61 4.79
C VAL A 75 -5.76 -3.00 4.59
N HIS A 76 -5.41 -4.19 5.06
CA HIS A 76 -4.11 -4.80 4.81
C HIS A 76 -4.29 -6.09 4.02
N VAL A 77 -3.50 -6.24 2.96
CA VAL A 77 -3.52 -7.43 2.10
C VAL A 77 -2.15 -8.09 2.20
N LEU A 78 -2.12 -9.31 2.73
CA LEU A 78 -0.92 -10.14 2.72
C LEU A 78 -0.94 -10.99 1.46
N LEU A 79 -0.03 -10.67 0.55
CA LEU A 79 0.25 -11.49 -0.61
C LEU A 79 1.33 -12.49 -0.23
N SER A 80 1.02 -13.77 -0.36
CA SER A 80 2.02 -14.83 -0.32
C SER A 80 2.50 -15.04 -1.76
N VAL A 81 3.77 -14.76 -2.01
CA VAL A 81 4.46 -15.05 -3.27
C VAL A 81 5.50 -16.10 -2.93
N ARG A 82 5.36 -17.30 -3.49
CA ARG A 82 6.38 -18.35 -3.37
C ARG A 82 7.49 -18.19 -4.40
#